data_AF-A0A659QY05-F1
#
_entry.id   AF-A0A659QY05-F1
#
_cell.length_a   1.000
_cell.length_b   1.000
_cell.length_c   1.000
_cell.angle_alpha   90.00
_cell.angle_beta   90.00
_cell.angle_gamma   90.00
#
_symmetry.space_group_name_H-M   'P 1'
#
loop_
_entity.id
_entity.type
_entity.pdbx_description
1 polymer ?
#
loop_
_entity_poly.entity_id
_entity_poly.type
_entity_poly.pdbx_seq_one_letter_code
_entity_poly.pdbx_strand_id
1 'polypeptide(L)'
;TNDSGLMHVAAALDRPLVALYGPSSPDFTPPLSHKARVIRLITGYHKVRKGDTAQGYHQSLIDITPQRVLEELRSLLSEEGV
;
A
#
# COMPACT_ATOMS: atom_id res chain seq x y z
N THR A 1 -1.74 5.23 -1.50
CA THR A 1 -2.87 4.67 -2.29
C THR A 1 -3.10 3.22 -1.89
N ASN A 2 -4.28 2.65 -2.18
CA ASN A 2 -4.50 1.20 -2.07
C ASN A 2 -4.04 0.50 -3.36
N ASP A 3 -4.01 -0.83 -3.35
CA ASP A 3 -3.88 -1.67 -4.55
C ASP A 3 -5.02 -1.38 -5.55
N SER A 4 -4.75 -0.51 -6.51
CA SER A 4 -5.72 0.08 -7.43
C SER A 4 -5.02 0.63 -8.67
N GLY A 5 -5.74 0.85 -9.77
CA GLY A 5 -5.14 1.32 -11.03
C GLY A 5 -4.30 2.60 -10.90
N LEU A 6 -4.74 3.55 -10.06
CA LEU A 6 -4.01 4.81 -9.84
C LEU A 6 -2.66 4.61 -9.14
N MET A 7 -2.45 3.49 -8.44
CA MET A 7 -1.14 3.10 -7.93
C MET A 7 -0.14 2.94 -9.07
N HIS A 8 -0.54 2.28 -10.16
CA HIS A 8 0.34 2.06 -11.31
C HIS A 8 0.62 3.37 -12.06
N VAL A 9 -0.36 4.26 -12.15
CA VAL A 9 -0.16 5.59 -12.74
C VAL A 9 0.89 6.39 -11.96
N ALA A 10 0.79 6.42 -10.62
CA ALA A 10 1.76 7.09 -9.77
C ALA A 10 3.17 6.48 -9.88
N ALA A 11 3.26 5.14 -9.93
CA ALA A 11 4.51 4.42 -10.11
C ALA A 11 5.15 4.73 -11.48
N ALA A 12 4.36 4.76 -12.56
CA ALA A 12 4.82 5.07 -13.91
C ALA A 12 5.30 6.53 -14.06
N LEU A 13 4.78 7.44 -13.25
CA LEU A 13 5.22 8.84 -13.19
C LEU A 13 6.41 9.06 -12.22
N ASP A 14 6.98 7.99 -11.68
CA ASP A 14 8.09 8.00 -10.73
C ASP A 14 7.87 8.97 -9.55
N ARG A 15 6.64 8.98 -9.02
CA ARG A 15 6.29 9.76 -7.83
C ARG A 15 6.56 8.94 -6.56
N PRO A 16 6.96 9.56 -5.44
CA PRO A 16 7.00 8.89 -4.15
C PRO A 16 5.65 8.28 -3.83
N LEU A 17 5.66 6.99 -3.51
CA LEU A 17 4.43 6.21 -3.44
C LEU A 17 4.46 5.25 -2.26
N VAL A 18 3.54 5.44 -1.32
CA VAL A 18 3.20 4.42 -0.31
C VAL A 18 1.95 3.68 -0.76
N ALA A 19 2.10 2.38 -1.04
CA ALA A 19 1.03 1.49 -1.47
C ALA A 19 0.59 0.56 -0.32
N LEU A 20 -0.69 0.61 0.03
CA LEU A 20 -1.26 -0.14 1.15
C LEU A 20 -1.96 -1.41 0.64
N TYR A 21 -1.52 -2.55 1.16
CA TYR A 21 -2.06 -3.86 0.81
C TYR A 21 -2.65 -4.52 2.04
N GLY A 22 -3.78 -5.19 1.84
CA GLY A 22 -4.39 -6.05 2.85
C GLY A 22 -4.59 -7.46 2.31
N PRO A 23 -5.83 -7.85 1.96
CA PRO A 23 -6.12 -9.20 1.47
C PRO A 23 -5.50 -9.49 0.09
N SER A 24 -5.28 -8.46 -0.74
CA SER A 24 -4.52 -8.59 -1.99
C SER A 24 -3.01 -8.66 -1.74
N SER A 25 -2.27 -9.21 -2.71
CA SER A 25 -0.82 -9.37 -2.64
C SER A 25 -0.14 -8.58 -3.76
N PRO A 26 1.03 -7.95 -3.50
CA PRO A 26 1.80 -7.28 -4.53
C PRO A 26 2.52 -8.25 -5.49
N ASP A 27 2.48 -9.57 -5.26
CA ASP A 27 3.30 -10.54 -6.01
C ASP A 27 3.00 -10.57 -7.52
N PHE A 28 1.76 -10.25 -7.93
CA PHE A 28 1.34 -10.31 -9.33
C PHE A 28 1.36 -8.95 -10.02
N THR A 29 0.97 -7.88 -9.31
CA THR A 29 0.88 -6.51 -9.85
C THR A 29 1.52 -5.50 -8.90
N PRO A 30 2.84 -5.57 -8.65
CA PRO A 30 3.50 -4.63 -7.77
C PRO A 30 3.55 -3.22 -8.39
N PRO A 31 3.67 -2.16 -7.58
CA PRO A 31 4.06 -0.85 -8.11
C PRO A 31 5.50 -0.92 -8.64
N LEU A 32 5.67 -0.77 -9.96
CA LEU A 32 6.97 -0.83 -10.63
C LEU A 32 7.70 0.52 -10.57
N SER A 33 8.16 0.91 -9.38
CA SER A 33 9.01 2.09 -9.17
C SER A 33 9.95 1.88 -7.98
N HIS A 34 11.17 2.41 -8.07
CA HIS A 34 12.14 2.42 -6.96
C HIS A 34 11.73 3.35 -5.81
N LYS A 35 10.85 4.32 -6.10
CA LYS A 35 10.26 5.26 -5.13
C LYS A 35 8.94 4.76 -4.54
N ALA A 36 8.60 3.49 -4.78
CA ALA A 36 7.48 2.84 -4.14
C ALA A 36 7.91 2.13 -2.85
N ARG A 37 7.06 2.22 -1.82
CA ARG A 37 7.10 1.37 -0.61
C ARG A 37 5.76 0.68 -0.46
N VAL A 38 5.80 -0.61 -0.16
CA VAL A 38 4.60 -1.43 0.04
C VAL A 38 4.45 -1.71 1.53
N ILE A 39 3.31 -1.37 2.11
CA ILE A 39 2.94 -1.73 3.48
C ILE A 39 1.91 -2.84 3.43
N ARG A 40 2.25 -3.98 4.03
CA ARG A 40 1.38 -5.15 4.14
C ARG A 40 1.67 -5.88 5.45
N LEU A 41 0.64 -6.18 6.22
CA LEU A 41 0.78 -6.80 7.56
C LEU A 41 0.53 -8.31 7.59
N ILE A 42 0.05 -8.88 6.48
CA ILE A 42 -0.30 -10.29 6.37
C ILE A 42 0.46 -10.95 5.23
N THR A 43 0.57 -12.27 5.27
CA THR A 43 1.18 -13.10 4.21
C THR A 43 0.10 -13.92 3.49
N GLY A 44 0.38 -14.36 2.26
CA GLY A 44 -0.57 -15.16 1.46
C GLY A 44 -1.73 -14.37 0.86
N TYR A 45 -2.37 -14.89 -0.19
CA TYR A 45 -3.49 -14.22 -0.87
C TYR A 45 -4.83 -14.65 -0.26
N HIS A 46 -5.65 -13.69 0.18
CA HIS A 46 -6.98 -13.97 0.71
C HIS A 46 -8.04 -13.71 -0.37
N LYS A 47 -8.74 -14.78 -0.79
CA LYS A 47 -9.84 -14.69 -1.79
C LYS A 47 -11.01 -13.83 -1.31
N VAL A 48 -11.26 -13.80 0.00
CA VAL A 48 -12.30 -12.97 0.59
C VAL A 48 -11.71 -11.59 0.86
N ARG A 49 -12.12 -10.61 0.05
CA ARG A 49 -11.65 -9.22 0.12
C ARG A 49 -12.50 -8.33 1.02
N LYS A 50 -13.63 -8.86 1.50
CA LYS A 50 -14.54 -8.19 2.43
C LYS A 50 -14.11 -8.58 3.83
N GLY A 51 -13.86 -7.61 4.70
CA GLY A 51 -13.59 -7.95 6.10
C GLY A 51 -14.86 -8.32 6.84
N ASP A 52 -14.66 -9.02 7.96
CA ASP A 52 -15.74 -9.47 8.86
C ASP A 52 -16.37 -8.32 9.67
N THR A 53 -15.91 -7.09 9.46
CA THR A 53 -16.45 -5.89 10.11
C THR A 53 -17.76 -5.45 9.46
N ALA A 54 -18.64 -4.79 10.22
CA ALA A 54 -19.92 -4.28 9.73
C ALA A 54 -19.78 -3.32 8.52
N GLN A 55 -18.60 -2.72 8.35
CA GLN A 55 -18.27 -1.79 7.27
C GLN A 55 -17.59 -2.46 6.07
N GLY A 56 -17.23 -3.75 6.17
CA GLY A 56 -16.61 -4.54 5.10
C GLY A 56 -15.10 -4.34 4.94
N TYR A 57 -14.44 -3.61 5.84
CA TYR A 57 -12.99 -3.42 5.84
C TYR A 57 -12.27 -4.63 6.41
N HIS A 58 -11.24 -5.09 5.70
CA HIS A 58 -10.39 -6.19 6.15
C HIS A 58 -9.47 -5.74 7.28
N GLN A 59 -9.35 -6.55 8.35
CA GLN A 59 -8.60 -6.20 9.56
C GLN A 59 -7.14 -5.82 9.25
N SER A 60 -6.51 -6.50 8.29
CA SER A 60 -5.14 -6.20 7.88
C SER A 60 -4.92 -4.76 7.36
N LEU A 61 -5.95 -4.10 6.83
CA LEU A 61 -5.88 -2.69 6.43
C LEU A 61 -6.17 -1.76 7.61
N ILE A 62 -7.07 -2.16 8.51
CA ILE A 62 -7.38 -1.41 9.74
C ILE A 62 -6.14 -1.32 10.64
N ASP A 63 -5.38 -2.40 10.72
CA ASP A 63 -4.18 -2.49 11.54
C ASP A 63 -3.01 -1.65 10.98
N ILE A 64 -3.11 -1.17 9.72
CA ILE A 64 -2.14 -0.22 9.16
C ILE A 64 -2.47 1.16 9.75
N THR A 65 -1.68 1.56 10.75
CA THR A 65 -1.88 2.83 11.43
C THR A 65 -1.47 4.03 10.57
N PRO A 66 -2.16 5.18 10.68
CA PRO A 66 -1.78 6.41 10.00
C PRO A 66 -0.33 6.85 10.29
N GLN A 67 0.15 6.63 11.52
CA GLN A 67 1.50 6.98 11.93
C GLN A 67 2.54 6.20 11.12
N ARG A 68 2.36 4.89 10.95
CA ARG A 68 3.27 4.06 10.13
C ARG A 68 3.31 4.53 8.68
N VAL A 69 2.15 4.87 8.11
CA VAL A 69 2.07 5.39 6.73
C VAL A 69 2.82 6.72 6.61
N LEU A 70 2.67 7.60 7.61
CA LEU A 70 3.32 8.90 7.62
C LEU A 70 4.85 8.81 7.76
N GLU A 71 5.34 7.88 8.56
CA GLU A 71 6.77 7.62 8.72
C GLU A 71 7.42 7.16 7.41
N GLU A 72 6.81 6.17 6.74
CA GLU A 72 7.27 5.69 5.42
C GLU A 72 7.25 6.81 4.36
N LEU A 73 6.17 7.60 4.34
CA LEU A 73 6.04 8.70 3.40
C LEU A 73 7.11 9.78 3.65
N ARG A 74 7.39 10.12 4.91
CA ARG A 74 8.45 11.07 5.27
C ARG A 74 9.82 10.59 4.83
N SER A 75 10.14 9.31 5.05
CA SER A 75 11.40 8.72 4.57
C SER A 75 11.56 8.89 3.07
N LEU A 76 10.53 8.54 2.30
CA LEU A 76 10.54 8.68 0.83
C LEU A 76 10.70 10.13 0.36
N LEU A 77 10.04 11.08 1.01
CA LEU A 77 10.15 12.49 0.64
C LEU A 77 11.53 13.08 0.97
N SER A 78 12.15 12.64 2.08
CA SER A 78 13.51 13.04 2.43
C SER A 78 14.56 12.47 1.45
N GLU A 79 14.35 11.27 0.91
CA GLU A 79 15.19 10.68 -0.15
C GLU A 79 15.09 11.46 -1.47
N GLU A 80 13.98 12.16 -1.74
CA GLU A 80 13.73 12.87 -3.00
C GLU A 80 14.37 14.28 -3.07
N GLY A 81 15.03 14.73 -2.00
CA GLY A 81 15.77 16.00 -1.99
C GLY A 81 14.88 17.25 -2.03
N VAL A 82 13.67 17.18 -1.46
CA VAL A 82 12.78 18.34 -1.25
C VAL A 82 13.02 18.97 0.12
#